data_AF-A0A0Q9ENN2-F1
#
_entry.id   AF-A0A0Q9ENN2-F1
#
_cell.length_a   1.000
_cell.length_b   1.000
_cell.length_c   1.000
_cell.angle_alpha   90.00
_cell.angle_beta   90.00
_cell.angle_gamma   90.00
#
_symmetry.space_group_name_H-M   'P 1'
#
loop_
_entity.id
_entity.type
_entity.pdbx_description
1 polymer ?
#
loop_
_entity_poly.entity_id
_entity_poly.type
_entity_poly.pdbx_seq_one_letter_code
_entity_poly.pdbx_strand_id
1 'polypeptide(L)'
;MEDSFPPRPQDYGMEDMCPGPGRGIRDQLTSAFRQAMPRLDGNVVDEQQAICQRLVYAENAKYNESVSMLRTLMQRSREFAQIESQRDSVRNSPGALAANDNEAYRFVARNQLELDYWQARMKAYDDYIEALKWDHTRLAKRAIRGKRGALDGIVPTDVVKSALGQ
;
A
#
# COMPACT_ATOMS: atom_id res chain seq x y z
N MET A 1 27.46 -3.07 8.00
CA MET A 1 26.54 -2.09 7.38
C MET A 1 25.34 -2.04 8.30
N GLU A 2 25.21 -1.00 9.11
CA GLU A 2 24.04 -0.86 9.98
C GLU A 2 22.90 -0.46 9.05
N ASP A 3 21.94 -1.38 8.87
CA ASP A 3 20.86 -1.22 7.91
C ASP A 3 19.92 -0.13 8.45
N SER A 4 20.22 1.12 8.14
CA SER A 4 19.33 2.23 8.46
C SER A 4 18.15 2.05 7.52
N PHE A 5 17.06 1.43 7.94
CA PHE A 5 15.82 1.44 7.19
C PHE A 5 15.18 2.84 7.41
N PRO A 6 15.32 3.83 6.51
CA PRO A 6 14.69 5.13 6.74
C PRO A 6 13.19 5.02 6.45
N PRO A 7 12.32 5.73 7.20
CA PRO A 7 10.94 5.88 6.77
C PRO A 7 10.87 6.62 5.44
N ARG A 8 9.87 6.28 4.64
CA ARG A 8 9.54 6.98 3.40
C ARG A 8 8.52 8.10 3.68
N PRO A 9 8.57 9.22 2.94
CA PRO A 9 7.43 10.12 2.83
C PRO A 9 6.16 9.36 2.44
N GLN A 10 5.00 9.81 2.89
CA GLN A 10 3.73 9.12 2.62
C GLN A 10 3.40 9.09 1.11
N ASP A 11 3.78 10.14 0.39
CA ASP A 11 3.59 10.35 -1.05
C ASP A 11 4.76 9.84 -1.90
N TYR A 12 5.71 9.12 -1.32
CA TYR A 12 6.87 8.59 -2.05
C TYR A 12 6.44 7.77 -3.28
N GLY A 13 6.88 8.17 -4.47
CA GLY A 13 6.55 7.53 -5.75
C GLY A 13 5.15 7.88 -6.30
N MET A 14 4.44 8.85 -5.73
CA MET A 14 3.08 9.20 -6.16
C MET A 14 3.01 9.70 -7.61
N GLU A 15 3.95 10.55 -8.01
CA GLU A 15 3.99 11.11 -9.38
C GLU A 15 4.29 10.04 -10.44
N ASP A 16 5.18 9.09 -10.12
CA ASP A 16 5.58 8.00 -11.01
C ASP A 16 4.47 6.93 -11.14
N MET A 17 3.83 6.57 -10.02
CA MET A 17 2.86 5.48 -9.96
C MET A 17 1.45 5.91 -10.36
N CYS A 18 1.10 7.18 -10.13
CA CYS A 18 -0.24 7.72 -10.36
C CYS A 18 -0.21 8.97 -11.26
N PRO A 19 0.19 8.83 -12.54
CA PRO A 19 0.25 9.96 -13.46
C PRO A 19 -1.15 10.56 -13.67
N GLY A 20 -1.35 11.79 -13.22
CA GLY A 20 -2.62 12.50 -13.37
C GLY A 20 -2.91 12.97 -14.81
N PRO A 21 -4.14 13.44 -15.09
CA PRO A 21 -4.54 13.97 -16.40
C PRO A 21 -3.87 15.30 -16.79
N GLY A 22 -2.90 15.78 -16.01
CA GLY A 22 -2.10 16.96 -16.31
C GLY A 22 -0.60 16.68 -16.25
N ARG A 23 0.08 16.91 -17.39
CA ARG A 23 1.53 17.14 -17.58
C ARG A 23 2.51 16.00 -17.87
N GLY A 24 2.16 14.71 -17.79
CA GLY A 24 3.15 13.64 -18.07
C GLY A 24 3.12 13.01 -19.46
N ILE A 25 1.92 12.75 -20.01
CA ILE A 25 1.75 11.87 -21.19
C ILE A 25 1.08 12.60 -22.36
N ARG A 26 0.57 13.83 -22.14
CA ARG A 26 -0.06 14.63 -23.20
C ARG A 26 0.93 15.11 -24.26
N ASP A 27 2.21 15.25 -23.91
CA ASP A 27 3.26 15.74 -24.82
C ASP A 27 4.07 14.63 -25.52
N GLN A 28 4.06 13.38 -25.01
CA GLN A 28 4.73 12.25 -25.69
C GLN A 28 3.78 11.42 -26.57
N LEU A 29 2.47 11.48 -26.35
CA LEU A 29 1.46 10.87 -27.23
C LEU A 29 0.84 11.93 -28.16
N THR A 30 1.68 12.60 -28.94
CA THR A 30 1.24 13.54 -29.96
C THR A 30 0.67 12.83 -31.19
N SER A 31 -0.47 13.36 -31.62
CA SER A 31 -1.30 13.09 -32.81
C SER A 31 -1.97 11.71 -32.96
N ALA A 32 -1.25 10.60 -33.04
CA ALA A 32 -1.85 9.31 -33.45
C ALA A 32 -2.75 8.67 -32.36
N PHE A 33 -2.35 8.78 -31.09
CA PHE A 33 -3.09 8.16 -29.98
C PHE A 33 -4.34 8.95 -29.55
N ARG A 34 -4.41 10.28 -29.79
CA ARG A 34 -5.58 11.10 -29.45
C ARG A 34 -6.80 10.79 -30.32
N GLN A 35 -6.59 10.29 -31.54
CA GLN A 35 -7.67 9.87 -32.44
C GLN A 35 -8.17 8.45 -32.13
N ALA A 36 -7.36 7.65 -31.43
CA ALA A 36 -7.67 6.29 -31.01
C ALA A 36 -8.06 6.17 -29.52
N MET A 37 -7.88 7.22 -28.70
CA MET A 37 -8.26 7.21 -27.29
C MET A 37 -9.78 7.41 -27.14
N PRO A 38 -10.50 6.41 -26.58
CA PRO A 38 -11.93 6.52 -26.39
C PRO A 38 -12.22 7.55 -25.30
N ARG A 39 -13.19 8.44 -25.53
CA ARG A 39 -13.70 9.37 -24.50
C ARG A 39 -14.20 8.56 -23.30
N LEU A 40 -13.38 8.50 -22.26
CA LEU A 40 -13.74 7.96 -20.96
C LEU A 40 -14.55 9.02 -20.22
N ASP A 41 -15.58 8.61 -19.48
CA ASP A 41 -16.29 9.49 -18.55
C ASP A 41 -15.28 10.04 -17.53
N GLY A 42 -15.25 11.38 -17.37
CA GLY A 42 -14.29 12.07 -16.51
C GLY A 42 -14.34 11.59 -15.06
N ASN A 43 -15.53 11.21 -14.59
CA ASN A 43 -15.73 10.70 -13.22
C ASN A 43 -14.95 9.39 -12.96
N VAL A 44 -14.85 8.51 -13.96
CA VAL A 44 -14.14 7.22 -13.79
C VAL A 44 -12.62 7.42 -13.74
N VAL A 45 -12.09 8.39 -14.49
CA VAL A 45 -10.64 8.70 -14.47
C VAL A 45 -10.24 9.30 -13.12
N ASP A 46 -11.06 10.22 -12.60
CA ASP A 46 -10.82 10.83 -11.30
C ASP A 46 -10.92 9.80 -10.15
N GLU A 47 -11.90 8.90 -10.21
CA GLU A 47 -12.06 7.80 -9.23
C GLU A 47 -10.85 6.84 -9.25
N GLN A 48 -10.33 6.52 -10.44
CA GLN A 48 -9.13 5.70 -10.60
C GLN A 48 -7.87 6.37 -10.05
N GLN A 49 -7.73 7.68 -10.27
CA GLN A 49 -6.60 8.45 -9.75
C GLN A 49 -6.63 8.49 -8.22
N ALA A 50 -7.80 8.71 -7.62
CA ALA A 50 -7.97 8.70 -6.16
C ALA A 50 -7.62 7.33 -5.56
N ILE A 51 -8.02 6.23 -6.20
CA ILE A 51 -7.66 4.87 -5.75
C ILE A 51 -6.15 4.64 -5.86
N CYS A 52 -5.53 5.07 -6.96
CA CYS A 52 -4.09 4.95 -7.12
C CYS A 52 -3.33 5.71 -6.02
N GLN A 53 -3.73 6.95 -5.71
CA GLN A 53 -3.10 7.73 -4.64
C GLN A 53 -3.23 7.03 -3.28
N ARG A 54 -4.42 6.50 -2.96
CA ARG A 54 -4.65 5.73 -1.73
C ARG A 54 -3.77 4.48 -1.66
N LEU A 55 -3.55 3.81 -2.80
CA LEU A 55 -2.68 2.65 -2.89
C LEU A 55 -1.23 3.01 -2.53
N VAL A 56 -0.69 4.08 -3.12
CA VAL A 56 0.67 4.57 -2.81
C VAL A 56 0.79 4.92 -1.33
N TYR A 57 -0.18 5.65 -0.78
CA TYR A 57 -0.20 5.98 0.65
C TYR A 57 -0.22 4.73 1.53
N ALA A 58 -1.04 3.73 1.20
CA ALA A 58 -1.14 2.50 1.97
C ALA A 58 0.16 1.68 1.95
N GLU A 59 0.79 1.53 0.78
CA GLU A 59 2.06 0.81 0.61
C GLU A 59 3.20 1.50 1.38
N ASN A 60 3.28 2.84 1.33
CA ASN A 60 4.28 3.59 2.08
C ASN A 60 4.03 3.55 3.59
N ALA A 61 2.77 3.64 4.03
CA ALA A 61 2.42 3.50 5.44
C ALA A 61 2.78 2.10 5.98
N LYS A 62 2.43 1.05 5.23
CA LYS A 62 2.80 -0.34 5.54
C LYS A 62 4.31 -0.54 5.67
N TYR A 63 5.08 0.04 4.74
CA TYR A 63 6.54 0.03 4.81
C TYR A 63 7.05 0.73 6.09
N ASN A 64 6.55 1.93 6.39
CA ASN A 64 6.97 2.70 7.57
C ASN A 64 6.65 2.00 8.89
N GLU A 65 5.51 1.32 8.99
CA GLU A 65 5.17 0.49 10.14
C GLU A 65 6.14 -0.68 10.31
N SER A 66 6.60 -1.28 9.20
CA SER A 66 7.63 -2.33 9.23
C SER A 66 8.97 -1.79 9.74
N VAL A 67 9.38 -0.61 9.24
CA VAL A 67 10.59 0.08 9.70
C VAL A 67 10.51 0.40 11.20
N SER A 68 9.36 0.90 11.65
CA SER A 68 9.11 1.19 13.06
C SER A 68 9.27 -0.06 13.92
N MET A 69 8.64 -1.18 13.51
CA MET A 69 8.73 -2.44 14.25
C MET A 69 10.16 -3.00 14.31
N LEU A 70 10.93 -2.92 13.22
CA LEU A 70 12.33 -3.34 13.22
C LEU A 70 13.15 -2.57 14.27
N ARG A 71 12.96 -1.25 14.35
CA ARG A 71 13.62 -0.41 15.35
C ARG A 71 13.18 -0.74 16.77
N THR A 72 11.88 -0.97 16.96
CA THR A 72 11.33 -1.42 18.25
C THR A 72 11.98 -2.73 18.68
N LEU A 73 12.07 -3.74 17.80
CA LEU A 73 12.70 -5.02 18.12
C LEU A 73 14.18 -4.88 18.50
N MET A 74 14.93 -4.03 17.80
CA MET A 74 16.32 -3.73 18.15
C MET A 74 16.43 -3.10 19.54
N GLN A 75 15.54 -2.15 19.86
CA GLN A 75 15.49 -1.50 21.17
C GLN A 75 15.10 -2.50 22.27
N ARG A 76 14.09 -3.34 22.03
CA ARG A 76 13.63 -4.39 22.94
C ARG A 76 14.73 -5.41 23.24
N SER A 77 15.53 -5.78 22.24
CA SER A 77 16.69 -6.66 22.46
C SER A 77 17.70 -6.06 23.46
N ARG A 78 17.95 -4.74 23.38
CA ARG A 78 18.83 -4.04 24.34
C ARG A 78 18.22 -3.96 25.73
N GLU A 79 16.91 -3.68 25.82
CA GLU A 79 16.17 -3.67 27.09
C GLU A 79 16.19 -5.04 27.78
N PHE A 80 16.04 -6.12 27.01
CA PHE A 80 16.10 -7.47 27.55
C PHE A 80 17.50 -7.82 28.10
N ALA A 81 18.56 -7.46 27.39
CA ALA A 81 19.93 -7.62 27.89
C ALA A 81 20.18 -6.87 29.21
N GLN A 82 19.51 -5.73 29.43
CA GLN A 82 19.57 -5.03 30.71
C GLN A 82 18.85 -5.80 31.82
N ILE A 83 17.68 -6.39 31.54
CA ILE A 83 16.96 -7.24 32.51
C ILE A 83 17.83 -8.45 32.91
N GLU A 84 18.49 -9.09 31.95
CA GLU A 84 19.43 -10.19 32.20
C GLU A 84 20.63 -9.74 33.06
N SER A 85 21.23 -8.59 32.75
CA SER A 85 22.36 -8.07 33.54
C SER A 85 21.96 -7.72 34.99
N GLN A 86 20.72 -7.27 35.22
CA GLN A 86 20.21 -6.99 36.55
C GLN A 86 20.11 -8.28 37.38
N ARG A 87 19.71 -9.39 36.75
CA ARG A 87 19.62 -10.70 37.40
C ARG A 87 20.95 -11.11 38.03
N ASP A 88 22.05 -10.94 37.29
CA ASP A 88 23.39 -11.28 37.76
C ASP A 88 23.81 -10.43 38.97
N SER A 89 23.39 -9.16 39.00
CA SER A 89 23.70 -8.24 40.10
C SER A 89 22.92 -8.52 41.40
N VAL A 90 21.74 -9.17 41.31
CA VAL A 90 20.85 -9.41 42.46
C VAL A 90 20.85 -10.86 42.96
N ARG A 91 21.79 -11.69 42.47
CA ARG A 91 21.86 -13.15 42.68
C ARG A 91 21.76 -13.62 44.14
N ASN A 92 22.14 -12.78 45.11
CA ASN A 92 22.15 -13.16 46.53
C ASN A 92 20.89 -12.71 47.29
N SER A 93 19.88 -12.14 46.61
CA SER A 93 18.62 -11.69 47.22
C SER A 93 17.44 -12.43 46.57
N PRO A 94 16.84 -13.43 47.26
CA PRO A 94 15.71 -14.20 46.71
C PRO A 94 14.52 -13.32 46.28
N GLY A 95 14.21 -12.27 47.03
CA GLY A 95 13.13 -11.34 46.69
C GLY A 95 13.44 -10.50 45.44
N ALA A 96 14.70 -10.08 45.27
CA ALA A 96 15.10 -9.32 44.09
C ALA A 96 15.19 -10.22 42.84
N LEU A 97 15.59 -11.49 43.00
CA LEU A 97 15.51 -12.49 41.94
C LEU A 97 14.07 -12.71 41.48
N ALA A 98 13.14 -12.93 42.43
CA ALA A 98 11.74 -13.11 42.09
C ALA A 98 11.13 -11.87 41.40
N ALA A 99 11.56 -10.66 41.78
CA ALA A 99 11.13 -9.43 41.10
C ALA A 99 11.67 -9.35 39.66
N ASN A 100 12.95 -9.69 39.45
CA ASN A 100 13.56 -9.72 38.12
C ASN A 100 12.92 -10.76 37.20
N ASP A 101 12.66 -11.97 37.70
CA ASP A 101 11.95 -13.02 36.95
C ASP A 101 10.56 -12.55 36.52
N ASN A 102 9.80 -11.92 37.42
CA ASN A 102 8.50 -11.34 37.10
C ASN A 102 8.58 -10.25 36.03
N GLU A 103 9.61 -9.40 36.08
CA GLU A 103 9.81 -8.37 35.06
C GLU A 103 10.17 -8.99 33.69
N ALA A 104 11.00 -10.03 33.66
CA ALA A 104 11.30 -10.78 32.45
C ALA A 104 10.03 -11.40 31.83
N TYR A 105 9.17 -12.02 32.65
CA TYR A 105 7.89 -12.57 32.17
C TYR A 105 6.95 -11.49 31.62
N ARG A 106 6.83 -10.35 32.32
CA ARG A 106 6.02 -9.22 31.84
C ARG A 106 6.57 -8.63 30.55
N PHE A 107 7.89 -8.55 30.43
CA PHE A 107 8.56 -8.09 29.23
C PHE A 107 8.21 -8.99 28.05
N VAL A 108 8.40 -10.30 28.16
CA VAL A 108 8.07 -11.26 27.10
C VAL A 108 6.59 -11.18 26.71
N ALA A 109 5.68 -11.17 27.69
CA ALA A 109 4.24 -11.10 27.44
C ALA A 109 3.84 -9.82 26.68
N ARG A 110 4.40 -8.67 27.05
CA ARG A 110 4.15 -7.39 26.36
C ARG A 110 4.68 -7.39 24.93
N ASN A 111 5.89 -7.89 24.73
CA ASN A 111 6.50 -7.97 23.39
C ASN A 111 5.70 -8.90 22.47
N GLN A 112 5.21 -10.03 22.97
CA GLN A 112 4.35 -10.92 22.20
C GLN A 112 3.06 -10.23 21.76
N LEU A 113 2.39 -9.52 22.68
CA LEU A 113 1.18 -8.76 22.36
C LEU A 113 1.44 -7.66 21.31
N GLU A 114 2.56 -6.94 21.42
CA GLU A 114 2.95 -5.90 20.45
C GLU A 114 3.23 -6.49 19.07
N LEU A 115 3.87 -7.67 19.01
CA LEU A 115 4.11 -8.39 17.76
C LEU A 115 2.81 -8.88 17.12
N ASP A 116 1.91 -9.48 17.90
CA ASP A 116 0.61 -9.96 17.41
C ASP A 116 -0.22 -8.80 16.87
N TYR A 117 -0.24 -7.66 17.59
CA TYR A 117 -0.91 -6.44 17.15
C TYR A 117 -0.34 -5.91 15.83
N TRP A 118 0.99 -5.87 15.71
CA TRP A 118 1.64 -5.45 14.48
C TRP A 118 1.32 -6.39 13.31
N GLN A 119 1.36 -7.70 13.51
CA GLN A 119 0.98 -8.67 12.47
C GLN A 119 -0.46 -8.47 11.99
N ALA A 120 -1.40 -8.26 12.93
CA ALA A 120 -2.79 -7.96 12.60
C ALA A 120 -2.91 -6.66 11.80
N ARG A 121 -2.14 -5.63 12.16
CA ARG A 121 -2.11 -4.35 11.43
C ARG A 121 -1.53 -4.50 10.02
N MET A 122 -0.46 -5.28 9.86
CA MET A 122 0.12 -5.56 8.55
C MET A 122 -0.85 -6.31 7.64
N LYS A 123 -1.57 -7.30 8.20
CA LYS A 123 -2.66 -7.97 7.50
C LYS A 123 -3.77 -7.01 7.07
N ALA A 124 -4.16 -6.08 7.93
CA ALA A 124 -5.17 -5.07 7.57
C ALA A 124 -4.70 -4.17 6.41
N TYR A 125 -3.41 -3.79 6.37
CA TYR A 125 -2.85 -3.09 5.21
C TYR A 125 -2.90 -3.94 3.94
N ASP A 126 -2.56 -5.22 4.01
CA ASP A 126 -2.64 -6.15 2.87
C ASP A 126 -4.07 -6.26 2.32
N ASP A 127 -5.03 -6.50 3.20
CA ASP A 127 -6.44 -6.63 2.84
C ASP A 127 -6.98 -5.31 2.22
N TYR A 128 -6.55 -4.16 2.77
CA TYR A 128 -6.92 -2.84 2.23
C TYR A 128 -6.31 -2.57 0.85
N ILE A 129 -5.02 -2.89 0.67
CA ILE A 129 -4.30 -2.79 -0.61
C ILE A 129 -4.95 -3.67 -1.67
N GLU A 130 -5.34 -4.90 -1.32
CA GLU A 130 -6.03 -5.82 -2.22
C GLU A 130 -7.41 -5.27 -2.64
N ALA A 131 -8.18 -4.74 -1.69
CA ALA A 131 -9.47 -4.11 -1.97
C ALA A 131 -9.33 -2.93 -2.96
N LEU A 132 -8.32 -2.07 -2.77
CA LEU A 132 -8.03 -0.97 -3.69
C LEU A 132 -7.66 -1.47 -5.10
N LYS A 133 -6.84 -2.52 -5.20
CA LYS A 133 -6.47 -3.15 -6.49
C LYS A 133 -7.70 -3.75 -7.19
N TRP A 134 -8.61 -4.36 -6.43
CA TRP A 134 -9.86 -4.89 -6.95
C TRP A 134 -10.77 -3.77 -7.46
N ASP A 135 -10.93 -2.69 -6.70
CA ASP A 135 -11.73 -1.53 -7.10
C ASP A 135 -11.17 -0.89 -8.37
N HIS A 136 -9.85 -0.72 -8.46
CA HIS A 136 -9.19 -0.22 -9.66
C HIS A 136 -9.51 -1.08 -10.89
N THR A 137 -9.46 -2.41 -10.74
CA THR A 137 -9.78 -3.36 -11.81
C THR A 137 -11.27 -3.33 -12.18
N ARG A 138 -12.16 -3.21 -11.20
CA ARG A 138 -13.62 -3.13 -11.40
C ARG A 138 -13.98 -1.85 -12.18
N LEU A 139 -13.39 -0.71 -11.81
CA LEU A 139 -13.60 0.55 -12.50
C LEU A 139 -13.07 0.52 -13.93
N ALA A 140 -11.90 -0.09 -14.16
CA ALA A 140 -11.35 -0.29 -15.50
C ALA A 140 -12.28 -1.15 -16.36
N LYS A 141 -12.84 -2.24 -15.80
CA LYS A 141 -13.83 -3.08 -16.49
C LYS A 141 -15.13 -2.33 -16.77
N ARG A 142 -15.64 -1.52 -15.83
CA ARG A 142 -16.84 -0.67 -16.02
C ARG A 142 -16.63 0.33 -17.15
N ALA A 143 -15.46 0.97 -17.18
CA ALA A 143 -15.07 1.89 -18.23
C ALA A 143 -15.03 1.21 -19.61
N ILE A 144 -14.53 -0.02 -19.71
CA ILE A 144 -14.52 -0.79 -20.96
C ILE A 144 -15.92 -1.25 -21.38
N ARG A 145 -16.77 -1.71 -20.44
CA ARG A 145 -18.14 -2.16 -20.74
C ARG A 145 -19.07 -1.02 -21.14
N GLY A 146 -19.00 0.13 -20.47
CA GLY A 146 -19.74 1.33 -20.86
C GLY A 146 -19.43 1.76 -22.30
N LYS A 147 -18.21 1.52 -22.78
CA LYS A 147 -17.83 1.73 -24.19
C LYS A 147 -18.51 0.76 -25.16
N ARG A 148 -18.70 -0.51 -24.78
CA ARG A 148 -19.37 -1.50 -25.65
C ARG A 148 -20.84 -1.13 -25.90
N GLY A 149 -21.56 -0.68 -24.86
CA GLY A 149 -22.95 -0.21 -25.00
C GLY A 149 -23.09 1.07 -25.82
N ALA A 150 -22.09 1.97 -25.79
CA ALA A 150 -22.09 3.18 -26.61
C ALA A 150 -21.77 2.92 -28.10
N LEU A 151 -21.00 1.87 -28.40
CA LEU A 151 -20.67 1.47 -29.77
C LEU A 151 -21.81 0.64 -30.42
N ASP A 152 -22.62 -0.06 -29.61
CA ASP A 152 -23.75 -0.87 -30.09
C ASP A 152 -24.94 -0.04 -30.59
N GLY A 153 -24.93 1.28 -30.36
CA GLY A 153 -25.97 2.22 -30.80
C GLY A 153 -25.58 3.17 -31.93
N ILE A 154 -24.32 3.16 -32.39
CA ILE A 154 -23.81 4.13 -33.39
C ILE A 154 -22.90 3.44 -34.42
N VAL A 155 -23.37 2.34 -34.99
CA VAL A 155 -22.92 1.98 -36.34
C VAL A 155 -24.07 2.30 -37.27
N PRO A 156 -24.08 3.46 -37.96
CA PRO A 156 -24.94 3.64 -39.11
C PRO A 156 -24.64 2.48 -40.06
N THR A 157 -25.66 1.68 -40.37
CA THR A 157 -25.59 0.56 -41.33
C THR A 157 -24.98 0.98 -42.68
N ASP A 158 -24.98 2.27 -42.96
CA ASP A 158 -24.50 2.89 -44.19
C ASP A 158 -22.97 2.92 -44.30
N VAL A 159 -22.24 2.97 -43.16
CA VAL A 159 -20.76 2.93 -43.16
C VAL A 159 -20.26 1.51 -43.44
N VAL A 160 -21.01 0.48 -43.01
CA VAL A 160 -20.65 -0.93 -43.23
C VAL A 160 -20.81 -1.32 -44.71
N LYS A 161 -21.78 -0.72 -45.43
CA LYS A 161 -21.91 -0.92 -46.89
C LYS A 161 -20.77 -0.33 -47.69
N SER A 162 -20.28 0.85 -47.33
CA SER A 162 -19.14 1.47 -48.04
C SER A 162 -17.82 0.72 -47.84
N ALA A 163 -17.67 -0.04 -46.75
CA ALA A 163 -16.47 -0.81 -46.45
C ALA A 163 -16.47 -2.24 -47.01
N LEU A 164 -17.63 -2.78 -47.40
CA LEU A 164 -17.77 -4.15 -47.93
C LEU A 164 -18.04 -4.22 -49.44
N GLY A 165 -18.11 -3.09 -50.13
CA GLY A 165 -18.12 -3.05 -51.59
C GLY A 165 -19.22 -3.89 -52.23
N GLN A 166 -20.48 -3.65 -51.86
CA GLN A 166 -21.68 -3.94 -52.66
C GLN A 166 -22.75 -2.88 -52.46
#